data_AF-S7N7H2-F1
#
_entry.id   AF-S7N7H2-F1
#
_cell.length_a   1.000
_cell.length_b   1.000
_cell.length_c   1.000
_cell.angle_alpha   90.00
_cell.angle_beta   90.00
_cell.angle_gamma   90.00
#
_symmetry.space_group_name_H-M   'P 1'
#
loop_
_entity.id
_entity.type
_entity.pdbx_description
1 polymer ?
#
loop_
_entity_poly.entity_id
_entity_poly.type
_entity_poly.pdbx_seq_one_letter_code
_entity_poly.pdbx_strand_id
1 'polypeptide(L)'
;MSHMTTFLEHICDNQGMVDKHVFSDCCNVNNTARHKCFLLNKKDDANYREILQIPNLEQICEVNKGNQVLVKKRYIYETSRKHPFLYGPTILTMSACYETAVQSCCQEENKTECFQIKRRHQMDFPKVVMK
;
A
#
# COMPACT_ATOMS: atom_id res chain seq x y z
N MET A 1 3.45 -27.34 -0.90
CA MET A 1 2.63 -26.27 -0.28
C MET A 1 2.41 -25.16 -1.28
N SER A 2 1.25 -24.50 -1.26
CA SER A 2 0.98 -23.36 -2.15
C SER A 2 1.73 -22.11 -1.68
N HIS A 3 2.05 -21.19 -2.61
CA HIS A 3 2.67 -19.90 -2.26
C HIS A 3 1.88 -19.12 -1.20
N MET A 4 0.55 -19.23 -1.21
CA MET A 4 -0.32 -18.59 -0.23
C MET A 4 -0.17 -19.20 1.18
N THR A 5 0.01 -20.52 1.29
CA THR A 5 0.17 -21.19 2.59
C THR A 5 1.45 -20.73 3.27
N THR A 6 2.57 -20.75 2.55
CA THR A 6 3.88 -20.32 3.06
C THR A 6 3.89 -18.85 3.47
N PHE A 7 3.22 -17.99 2.71
CA PHE A 7 3.12 -16.57 3.04
C PHE A 7 2.35 -16.33 4.35
N LEU A 8 1.23 -17.03 4.57
CA LEU A 8 0.43 -16.88 5.78
C LEU A 8 1.12 -17.47 7.01
N GLU A 9 1.92 -18.54 6.85
CA GLU A 9 2.78 -19.07 7.92
C GLU A 9 3.82 -18.03 8.34
N HIS A 10 4.52 -17.43 7.37
CA HIS A 10 5.49 -16.37 7.67
C HIS A 10 4.85 -15.17 8.39
N ILE A 11 3.58 -14.83 8.10
CA ILE A 11 2.86 -13.79 8.86
C ILE A 11 2.66 -14.21 10.31
N CYS A 12 2.26 -15.46 10.55
CA CYS A 12 1.99 -15.98 11.89
C CYS A 12 3.26 -16.19 12.73
N ASP A 13 4.38 -16.53 12.09
CA ASP A 13 5.67 -16.74 12.76
C ASP A 13 6.39 -15.42 13.09
N ASN A 14 5.95 -14.31 12.50
CA ASN A 14 6.57 -13.00 12.71
C ASN A 14 6.19 -12.41 14.07
N GLN A 15 7.08 -12.56 15.04
CA GLN A 15 6.94 -12.06 16.41
C GLN A 15 6.60 -10.56 16.50
N GLY A 16 7.04 -9.73 15.55
CA GLY A 16 6.72 -8.29 15.50
C GLY A 16 5.29 -7.97 15.05
N MET A 17 4.55 -8.95 14.52
CA MET A 17 3.12 -8.81 14.22
C MET A 17 2.22 -9.38 15.32
N VAL A 18 2.76 -10.24 16.20
CA VAL A 18 2.04 -10.87 17.32
C VAL A 18 1.55 -9.83 18.33
N ASP A 19 2.25 -8.69 18.46
CA ASP A 19 1.90 -7.61 19.39
C ASP A 19 0.69 -6.77 18.97
N LYS A 20 0.05 -7.07 17.83
CA LYS A 20 -1.32 -6.63 17.59
C LYS A 20 -2.15 -7.88 17.38
N HIS A 21 -2.89 -8.25 18.41
CA HIS A 21 -3.86 -9.34 18.54
C HIS A 21 -4.86 -9.51 17.35
N VAL A 22 -4.81 -8.64 16.34
CA VAL A 22 -5.63 -8.52 15.15
C VAL A 22 -5.76 -9.83 14.34
N PHE A 23 -4.70 -10.64 14.24
CA PHE A 23 -4.73 -11.89 13.44
C PHE A 23 -4.49 -13.16 14.26
N SER A 24 -4.42 -13.06 15.59
CA SER A 24 -4.17 -14.20 16.48
C SER A 24 -5.18 -15.33 16.26
N ASP A 25 -6.46 -14.99 16.14
CA ASP A 25 -7.55 -15.93 15.82
C ASP A 25 -7.31 -16.67 14.50
N CYS A 26 -6.78 -16.00 13.48
CA CYS A 26 -6.49 -16.63 12.19
C CYS A 26 -5.23 -17.49 12.19
N CYS A 27 -4.24 -17.16 13.03
CA CYS A 27 -3.02 -17.96 13.12
C CYS A 27 -3.26 -19.28 13.89
N ASN A 28 -4.22 -19.29 14.81
CA ASN A 28 -4.58 -20.47 15.61
C ASN A 28 -5.46 -21.49 14.87
N VAL A 29 -5.99 -21.18 13.68
CA VAL A 29 -6.73 -22.15 12.86
C VAL A 29 -5.80 -22.99 11.96
N ASN A 30 -6.30 -24.14 11.51
CA ASN A 30 -5.56 -25.03 10.61
C ASN A 30 -5.25 -24.37 9.25
N ASN A 31 -4.23 -24.89 8.54
CA ASN A 31 -3.74 -24.33 7.28
C ASN A 31 -4.83 -24.16 6.20
N THR A 32 -5.81 -25.06 6.16
CA THR A 32 -6.93 -25.01 5.18
C THR A 32 -7.89 -23.86 5.47
N ALA A 33 -8.20 -23.61 6.74
CA ALA A 33 -9.10 -22.53 7.17
C ALA A 33 -8.40 -21.17 7.30
N ARG A 34 -7.08 -21.15 7.50
CA ARG A 34 -6.27 -19.94 7.71
C ARG A 34 -6.47 -18.93 6.58
N HIS A 35 -6.35 -19.33 5.33
CA HIS A 35 -6.53 -18.43 4.19
C HIS A 35 -7.92 -17.76 4.20
N LYS A 36 -8.98 -18.55 4.42
CA LYS A 36 -10.35 -18.02 4.51
C LYS A 36 -10.51 -17.03 5.67
N CYS A 37 -9.89 -17.31 6.83
CA CYS A 37 -9.91 -16.40 7.98
C CYS A 37 -9.27 -15.04 7.66
N PHE A 38 -8.09 -15.04 7.02
CA PHE A 38 -7.42 -13.80 6.61
C PHE A 38 -8.26 -12.98 5.60
N LEU A 39 -8.96 -13.66 4.68
CA LEU A 39 -9.87 -12.98 3.75
C LEU A 39 -11.04 -12.31 4.46
N LEU A 40 -11.63 -12.96 5.47
CA LEU A 40 -12.73 -12.40 6.27
C LEU A 40 -12.29 -11.23 7.16
N ASN A 41 -11.00 -11.15 7.48
CA ASN A 41 -10.43 -10.03 8.24
C ASN A 41 -10.04 -8.82 7.38
N LYS A 42 -10.22 -8.88 6.05
CA LYS A 42 -10.11 -7.67 5.21
C LYS A 42 -11.27 -6.73 5.52
N LYS A 43 -10.97 -5.59 6.15
CA LYS A 43 -11.95 -4.55 6.46
C LYS A 43 -11.72 -3.34 5.58
N ASP A 44 -12.75 -2.91 4.85
CA ASP A 44 -12.79 -1.57 4.24
C ASP A 44 -13.18 -0.58 5.34
N ASP A 45 -12.26 -0.35 6.28
CA ASP A 45 -12.51 0.52 7.42
C ASP A 45 -12.29 1.98 6.99
N ALA A 46 -13.40 2.72 6.86
CA ALA A 46 -13.38 4.14 6.57
C ALA A 46 -12.61 4.95 7.64
N ASN A 47 -12.47 4.45 8.87
CA ASN A 47 -11.70 5.12 9.94
C ASN A 47 -10.19 4.99 9.75
N TYR A 48 -9.74 4.02 8.95
CA TYR A 48 -8.32 3.89 8.59
C TYR A 48 -7.89 4.94 7.56
N ARG A 49 -8.85 5.69 6.98
CA ARG A 49 -8.61 6.77 6.02
C ARG A 49 -7.86 7.94 6.62
N GLU A 50 -7.85 8.10 7.95
CA GLU A 50 -7.27 9.27 8.62
C GLU A 50 -5.74 9.26 8.71
N ILE A 51 -5.07 8.12 8.56
CA ILE A 51 -3.60 8.04 8.71
C ILE A 51 -2.90 7.74 7.39
N LEU A 52 -3.44 8.25 6.28
CA LEU A 52 -2.56 8.52 5.14
C LEU A 52 -1.80 9.80 5.44
N GLN A 53 -0.83 9.73 6.36
CA GLN A 53 0.26 10.69 6.38
C GLN A 53 1.09 10.41 5.12
N ILE A 54 0.56 10.83 3.96
CA ILE A 54 1.43 11.18 2.85
C ILE A 54 2.41 12.15 3.48
N PRO A 55 3.71 11.83 3.56
CA PRO A 55 4.67 12.77 4.13
C PRO A 55 4.49 14.10 3.42
N ASN A 56 4.73 15.22 4.11
CA ASN A 56 4.71 16.53 3.45
C ASN A 56 5.48 16.43 2.12
N LEU A 57 4.99 17.06 1.05
CA LEU A 57 5.59 17.01 -0.29
C LEU A 57 7.11 17.25 -0.25
N GLU A 58 7.55 18.12 0.63
CA GLU A 58 8.96 18.38 0.93
C GLU A 58 9.68 17.14 1.49
N GLN A 59 9.10 16.45 2.46
CA GLN A 59 9.64 15.20 3.02
C GLN A 59 9.70 14.09 1.97
N ILE A 60 8.72 14.01 1.05
CA ILE A 60 8.77 13.03 -0.06
C ILE A 60 9.94 13.34 -0.99
N CYS A 61 10.15 14.62 -1.31
CA CYS A 61 11.27 15.03 -2.15
C CYS A 61 12.62 14.81 -1.48
N GLU A 62 12.73 15.03 -0.17
CA GLU A 62 13.95 14.71 0.59
C GLU A 62 14.21 13.20 0.66
N VAL A 63 13.19 12.38 0.93
CA VAL A 63 13.30 10.92 0.88
C VAL A 63 13.68 10.45 -0.52
N ASN A 64 13.15 11.06 -1.59
CA ASN A 64 13.49 10.72 -2.97
C ASN A 64 14.96 11.00 -3.31
N LYS A 65 15.56 12.05 -2.76
CA LYS A 65 17.00 12.34 -2.93
C LYS A 65 17.87 11.23 -2.34
N GLY A 66 17.42 10.59 -1.26
CA GLY A 66 18.18 9.55 -0.55
C GLY A 66 17.82 8.10 -0.90
N ASN A 67 16.56 7.79 -1.22
CA ASN A 67 16.08 6.42 -1.42
C ASN A 67 14.72 6.33 -2.17
N GLN A 68 14.77 6.17 -3.49
CA GLN A 68 13.58 6.00 -4.34
C GLN A 68 12.77 4.73 -4.02
N VAL A 69 13.47 3.64 -3.67
CA VAL A 69 12.84 2.36 -3.30
C VAL A 69 11.94 2.51 -2.07
N LEU A 70 12.31 3.40 -1.14
CA LEU A 70 11.51 3.67 0.07
C LEU A 70 10.18 4.37 -0.27
N VAL A 71 10.18 5.29 -1.24
CA VAL A 71 8.96 5.99 -1.71
C VAL A 71 7.96 4.99 -2.27
N LYS A 72 8.41 4.10 -3.16
CA LYS A 72 7.56 3.08 -3.78
C LYS A 72 7.02 2.08 -2.77
N LYS A 73 7.89 1.54 -1.90
CA LYS A 73 7.49 0.59 -0.85
C LYS A 73 6.45 1.20 0.09
N ARG A 74 6.64 2.46 0.49
CA ARG A 74 5.70 3.17 1.36
C ARG A 74 4.36 3.38 0.65
N TYR A 75 4.36 3.79 -0.62
CA TYR A 75 3.14 3.92 -1.39
C TYR A 75 2.34 2.61 -1.45
N ILE A 76 3.00 1.49 -1.78
CA ILE A 76 2.36 0.16 -1.84
C ILE A 76 1.76 -0.20 -0.48
N TYR A 77 2.50 -0.01 0.61
CA TYR A 77 2.05 -0.34 1.96
C TYR A 77 0.78 0.47 2.35
N GLU A 78 0.80 1.77 2.15
CA GLU A 78 -0.31 2.64 2.51
C GLU A 78 -1.54 2.40 1.63
N THR A 79 -1.37 2.26 0.31
CA THR A 79 -2.46 1.97 -0.62
C THR A 79 -3.08 0.60 -0.35
N SER A 80 -2.28 -0.43 -0.07
CA SER A 80 -2.78 -1.78 0.22
C SER A 80 -3.62 -1.84 1.50
N ARG A 81 -3.22 -1.11 2.54
CA ARG A 81 -3.97 -1.02 3.81
C ARG A 81 -5.29 -0.27 3.64
N LYS A 82 -5.29 0.81 2.86
CA LYS A 82 -6.49 1.63 2.59
C LYS A 82 -7.47 0.97 1.63
N HIS A 83 -6.97 0.14 0.71
CA HIS A 83 -7.76 -0.51 -0.33
C HIS A 83 -7.49 -2.02 -0.36
N PRO A 84 -7.89 -2.78 0.68
CA PRO A 84 -7.53 -4.19 0.84
C PRO A 84 -8.14 -5.13 -0.23
N PHE A 85 -9.10 -4.63 -1.00
CA PHE A 85 -9.75 -5.32 -2.12
C PHE A 85 -9.24 -4.87 -3.49
N LEU A 86 -8.35 -3.87 -3.55
CA LEU A 86 -7.75 -3.43 -4.79
C LEU A 86 -6.79 -4.49 -5.32
N TYR A 87 -6.82 -4.73 -6.62
CA TYR A 87 -6.00 -5.77 -7.24
C TYR A 87 -4.50 -5.42 -7.14
N GLY A 88 -3.67 -6.41 -6.80
CA GLY A 88 -2.23 -6.24 -6.59
C GLY A 88 -1.52 -5.54 -7.77
N PRO A 89 -1.73 -5.99 -9.02
CA PRO A 89 -1.21 -5.30 -10.21
C PRO A 89 -1.59 -3.82 -10.30
N THR A 90 -2.81 -3.45 -9.91
CA THR A 90 -3.23 -2.04 -9.91
C THR A 90 -2.42 -1.23 -8.90
N ILE A 91 -2.19 -1.75 -7.70
CA ILE A 91 -1.35 -1.10 -6.68
C ILE A 91 0.09 -0.93 -7.19
N LEU A 92 0.65 -1.96 -7.85
CA LEU A 92 2.00 -1.90 -8.41
C LEU A 92 2.11 -0.84 -9.52
N THR A 93 1.16 -0.80 -10.46
CA THR A 93 1.11 0.22 -11.52
C THR A 93 0.99 1.62 -10.92
N MET A 94 0.08 1.82 -9.98
CA MET A 94 -0.08 3.11 -9.29
C MET A 94 1.20 3.52 -8.55
N SER A 95 1.90 2.58 -7.92
CA SER A 95 3.17 2.87 -7.23
C SER A 95 4.26 3.34 -8.18
N ALA A 96 4.34 2.77 -9.39
CA ALA A 96 5.29 3.18 -10.42
C ALA A 96 4.95 4.58 -10.96
N CYS A 97 3.67 4.85 -11.26
CA CYS A 97 3.25 6.19 -11.68
C CYS A 97 3.52 7.25 -10.61
N TYR A 98 3.33 6.90 -9.33
CA TYR A 98 3.63 7.80 -8.22
C TYR A 98 5.13 8.08 -8.11
N GLU A 99 5.96 7.06 -8.21
CA GLU A 99 7.43 7.19 -8.24
C GLU A 99 7.90 8.13 -9.37
N THR A 100 7.39 7.96 -10.59
CA THR A 100 7.67 8.87 -11.71
C THR A 100 7.21 10.30 -11.43
N ALA A 101 6.03 10.48 -10.86
CA ALA A 101 5.51 11.80 -10.52
C ALA A 101 6.37 12.49 -9.44
N VAL A 102 6.85 11.74 -8.45
CA VAL A 102 7.78 12.25 -7.43
C VAL A 102 9.09 12.70 -8.08
N GLN A 103 9.68 11.87 -8.94
CA GLN A 103 10.92 12.21 -9.63
C GLN A 103 10.80 13.49 -10.46
N SER A 104 9.72 13.65 -11.23
CA SER A 104 9.52 14.86 -12.05
C SER A 104 9.16 16.07 -11.21
N CYS A 105 8.18 15.96 -10.31
CA CYS A 105 7.63 17.13 -9.62
C CYS A 105 8.55 17.67 -8.51
N CYS A 106 9.49 16.88 -7.99
CA CYS A 106 10.44 17.38 -7.00
C CYS A 106 11.50 18.32 -7.58
N GLN A 107 11.65 18.38 -8.91
CA GLN A 107 12.56 19.31 -9.60
C GLN A 107 11.88 20.63 -10.00
N GLU A 108 10.55 20.71 -9.90
CA GLU A 108 9.78 21.88 -10.26
C GLU A 108 9.82 22.95 -9.15
N GLU A 109 9.71 24.22 -9.55
CA GLU A 109 9.58 25.34 -8.61
C GLU A 109 8.26 25.23 -7.81
N ASN A 110 7.16 24.99 -8.52
CA ASN A 110 5.85 24.74 -7.90
C ASN A 110 5.54 23.24 -7.80
N LYS A 111 6.20 22.58 -6.84
CA LYS A 111 6.03 21.14 -6.55
C LYS A 111 4.55 20.78 -6.30
N THR A 112 3.87 21.58 -5.49
CA THR A 112 2.47 21.34 -5.10
C THR A 112 1.54 21.27 -6.31
N GLU A 113 1.64 22.23 -7.22
CA GLU A 113 0.84 22.27 -8.44
C GLU A 113 1.15 21.08 -9.36
N CYS A 114 2.43 20.78 -9.58
CA CYS A 114 2.84 19.62 -10.39
C CYS A 114 2.22 18.31 -9.86
N PHE A 115 2.33 18.07 -8.55
CA PHE A 115 1.76 16.87 -7.94
C PHE A 115 0.23 16.84 -8.00
N GLN A 116 -0.46 17.98 -7.90
CA GLN A 116 -1.91 18.03 -8.07
C GLN A 116 -2.33 17.66 -9.49
N ILE A 117 -1.63 18.17 -10.51
CA ILE A 117 -1.88 17.83 -11.91
C ILE A 117 -1.66 16.33 -12.15
N LYS A 118 -0.51 15.78 -11.73
CA LYS A 118 -0.19 14.36 -11.91
C LYS A 118 -1.15 13.44 -11.14
N ARG A 119 -1.58 13.83 -9.93
CA ARG A 119 -2.57 13.06 -9.15
C ARG A 119 -3.94 13.03 -9.79
N ARG A 120 -4.41 14.11 -10.41
CA ARG A 120 -5.70 14.11 -11.11
C ARG A 120 -5.74 13.04 -12.21
N HIS A 121 -4.68 12.96 -13.02
CA HIS A 121 -4.54 11.90 -14.02
C HIS A 121 -4.41 10.51 -13.42
N GLN A 122 -3.74 10.38 -12.27
CA GLN A 122 -3.58 9.10 -11.57
C GLN A 122 -4.87 8.60 -10.92
N MET A 123 -5.78 9.49 -10.49
CA MET A 123 -7.10 9.12 -9.95
C MET A 123 -8.11 8.70 -11.02
N ASP A 124 -7.86 9.00 -12.30
CA ASP A 124 -8.67 8.50 -13.41
C ASP A 124 -8.23 7.12 -13.89
N PHE A 125 -6.98 6.72 -13.64
CA PHE A 125 -6.45 5.40 -14.01
C PHE A 125 -7.24 4.20 -13.42
N PRO A 126 -7.63 4.19 -12.14
CA PRO A 126 -8.45 3.12 -11.57
C PRO A 126 -9.79 2.93 -12.28
N LYS A 127 -10.41 4.01 -12.78
CA LYS A 127 -11.69 3.94 -13.51
C LYS A 127 -11.55 3.28 -14.88
N VAL A 128 -10.36 3.36 -15.50
CA VAL A 128 -10.07 2.77 -16.81
C VAL A 128 -9.67 1.30 -16.68
N VAL A 129 -8.93 0.94 -15.62
CA VAL A 129 -8.44 -0.44 -15.40
C VAL A 129 -9.52 -1.37 -14.82
N MET A 130 -10.56 -0.82 -14.20
CA MET A 130 -11.71 -1.60 -13.68
C MET A 130 -12.86 -1.76 -14.70
N LYS A 131 -12.62 -1.47 -15.99
CA LYS A 131 -13.59 -1.64 -17.06
C LYS A 131 -13.18 -2.73 -18.03
#